data_AF-A0A527CUZ4-F1
#
_entry.id   AF-A0A527CUZ4-F1
#
_cell.length_a   1.000
_cell.length_b   1.000
_cell.length_c   1.000
_cell.angle_alpha   90.00
_cell.angle_beta   90.00
_cell.angle_gamma   90.00
#
_symmetry.space_group_name_H-M   'P 1'
#
loop_
_entity.id
_entity.type
_entity.pdbx_description
1 polymer ?
#
loop_
_entity_poly.entity_id
_entity_poly.type
_entity_poly.pdbx_seq_one_letter_code
_entity_poly.pdbx_strand_id
1 'polypeptide(L)' 'LSLLTVAPKCRKLLPGIEQAKFWREQNDGTVALSANGTDPIVTFAVADGNGYESYAPVLPLLSLAATGDKKSGD' A
#
# COMPACT_ATOMS: atom_id res chain seq x y z
N LEU A 1 -2.80 -10.30 -8.29
CA LEU A 1 -1.94 -10.44 -7.10
C LEU A 1 -0.51 -10.28 -7.56
N SER A 2 0.27 -9.40 -6.94
CA SER A 2 1.69 -9.25 -7.29
C SER A 2 2.57 -9.20 -6.05
N LEU A 3 3.87 -9.41 -6.24
CA LEU A 3 4.86 -9.35 -5.17
C LEU A 3 5.08 -7.88 -4.74
N LEU A 4 5.27 -7.70 -3.44
CA LEU A 4 5.60 -6.45 -2.79
C LEU A 4 6.92 -6.61 -2.06
N THR A 5 7.84 -5.68 -2.28
CA THR A 5 9.06 -5.54 -1.47
C THR A 5 8.91 -4.35 -0.55
N VAL A 6 8.88 -4.60 0.75
CA VAL A 6 8.81 -3.54 1.78
C VAL A 6 10.22 -3.14 2.19
N ALA A 7 10.56 -1.86 2.06
CA ALA A 7 11.86 -1.36 2.49
C ALA A 7 12.02 -1.48 4.02
N PRO A 8 13.20 -1.89 4.56
CA PRO A 8 13.38 -2.13 5.99
C PRO A 8 13.07 -0.95 6.90
N LYS A 9 13.12 0.29 6.39
CA LYS A 9 12.80 1.51 7.15
C LYS A 9 11.30 1.68 7.38
N CYS A 10 10.43 1.07 6.57
CA CYS A 10 8.98 1.22 6.67
C CYS A 10 8.41 0.68 8.00
N ARG A 11 9.07 -0.31 8.62
CA ARG A 11 8.67 -0.82 9.96
C ARG A 11 8.68 0.24 11.06
N LYS A 12 9.41 1.34 10.87
CA LYS A 12 9.43 2.48 11.81
C LYS A 12 8.16 3.33 11.70
N LEU A 13 7.54 3.37 10.52
CA LEU A 13 6.31 4.10 10.25
C LEU A 13 5.09 3.25 10.60
N LEU A 14 5.13 1.97 10.24
CA LEU A 14 4.06 1.01 10.47
C LEU A 14 4.64 -0.34 10.94
N PRO A 15 4.84 -0.55 12.25
CA PRO A 15 5.30 -1.84 12.76
C PRO A 15 4.38 -2.99 12.30
N GLY A 16 4.96 -4.07 11.76
CA GLY A 16 4.22 -5.20 11.20
C GLY A 16 4.08 -5.15 9.68
N ILE A 17 4.31 -3.99 9.04
CA ILE A 17 4.21 -3.88 7.57
C ILE A 17 5.29 -4.68 6.84
N GLU A 18 6.42 -4.94 7.48
CA GLU A 18 7.50 -5.77 6.95
C GLU A 18 7.08 -7.23 6.67
N GLN A 19 5.93 -7.65 7.22
CA GLN A 19 5.35 -8.97 6.95
C GLN A 19 4.63 -9.02 5.61
N ALA A 20 4.28 -7.88 5.02
CA ALA A 20 3.60 -7.82 3.73
C ALA A 20 4.54 -8.26 2.60
N LYS A 21 4.08 -9.23 1.82
CA LYS A 21 4.79 -9.81 0.67
C LYS A 21 4.03 -9.65 -0.63
N PHE A 22 2.74 -9.31 -0.51
CA PHE A 22 1.85 -9.20 -1.64
C PHE A 22 1.07 -7.90 -1.59
N TRP A 23 0.83 -7.36 -2.77
CA TRP A 23 -0.16 -6.30 -2.98
C TRP A 23 -1.22 -6.76 -3.98
N ARG A 24 -2.44 -6.25 -3.81
CA ARG A 24 -3.58 -6.53 -4.68
C ARG A 24 -4.51 -5.32 -4.72
N GLU A 25 -4.85 -4.89 -5.92
CA GLU A 25 -5.99 -4.01 -6.15
C GLU A 25 -7.28 -4.84 -6.10
N GLN A 26 -8.25 -4.36 -5.33
CA GLN A 26 -9.54 -4.99 -5.10
C GLN A 26 -10.58 -4.45 -6.08
N ASN A 27 -11.72 -5.13 -6.20
CA ASN A 27 -12.78 -4.74 -7.14
C ASN A 27 -13.40 -3.36 -6.82
N ASP A 28 -13.24 -2.86 -5.60
CA ASP A 28 -13.70 -1.55 -5.15
C ASP A 28 -12.64 -0.44 -5.33
N GLY A 29 -11.52 -0.75 -5.98
CA GLY A 29 -10.41 0.18 -6.22
C GLY A 29 -9.46 0.36 -5.02
N THR A 30 -9.72 -0.30 -3.89
CA THR A 30 -8.79 -0.28 -2.75
C THR A 30 -7.57 -1.15 -3.02
N VAL A 31 -6.45 -0.85 -2.36
CA VAL A 31 -5.21 -1.64 -2.42
C VAL A 31 -4.96 -2.30 -1.09
N ALA A 32 -4.87 -3.63 -1.08
CA ALA A 32 -4.57 -4.42 0.10
C ALA A 32 -3.13 -4.93 0.08
N LEU A 33 -2.42 -4.76 1.20
CA LEU A 33 -1.12 -5.39 1.45
C LEU A 33 -1.30 -6.57 2.41
N SER A 34 -0.70 -7.72 2.10
CA SER A 34 -0.90 -8.95 2.86
C SER A 34 0.36 -9.82 2.91
N ALA A 35 0.45 -10.68 3.93
CA ALA A 35 1.52 -11.67 4.05
C ALA A 35 1.31 -12.88 3.14
N ASN A 36 0.04 -13.23 2.85
CA ASN A 36 -0.36 -14.46 2.16
C ASN A 36 -1.17 -14.21 0.88
N GLY A 37 -1.48 -12.97 0.54
CA GLY A 37 -2.27 -12.62 -0.65
C GLY A 37 -3.79 -12.60 -0.43
N THR A 38 -4.28 -12.88 0.78
CA THR A 38 -5.71 -12.97 1.12
C THR A 38 -6.08 -12.10 2.32
N ASP A 39 -5.33 -12.19 3.42
CA ASP A 39 -5.66 -11.50 4.67
C ASP A 39 -4.93 -10.15 4.74
N PRO A 40 -5.65 -9.01 4.68
CA PRO A 40 -5.01 -7.70 4.64
C PRO A 40 -4.37 -7.34 5.98
N ILE A 41 -3.10 -6.93 5.92
CA ILE A 41 -2.39 -6.26 7.02
C ILE A 41 -2.79 -4.78 7.04
N VAL A 42 -2.92 -4.17 5.86
CA VAL A 42 -3.38 -2.80 5.68
C VAL A 42 -4.11 -2.67 4.34
N THR A 43 -5.15 -1.85 4.32
CA THR A 43 -5.90 -1.48 3.12
C THR A 43 -5.83 0.02 2.92
N PHE A 44 -5.52 0.43 1.69
CA PHE A 44 -5.52 1.83 1.28
C PHE A 44 -6.70 2.11 0.34
N ALA A 45 -7.44 3.18 0.60
CA ALA A 45 -8.47 3.69 -0.30
C ALA A 45 -7.89 4.72 -1.27
N VAL A 46 -8.50 4.90 -2.43
CA VAL A 46 -8.12 5.96 -3.39
C VAL A 46 -8.37 7.33 -2.75
N ALA A 47 -7.34 8.16 -2.68
CA ALA A 47 -7.46 9.57 -2.30
C ALA A 47 -7.68 10.44 -3.56
N ASP A 48 -8.03 11.71 -3.40
CA ASP A 48 -8.22 12.66 -4.51
C ASP A 48 -6.86 13.00 -5.18
N GLY A 49 -6.41 12.15 -6.11
CA GLY A 49 -5.16 12.33 -6.85
C GLY A 49 -4.47 11.01 -7.20
N ASN A 50 -3.13 11.02 -7.31
CA ASN A 50 -2.30 9.82 -7.56
C ASN A 50 -1.90 9.08 -6.26
N GLY A 51 -2.66 9.23 -5.18
CA GLY A 51 -2.33 8.71 -3.85
C GLY A 51 -3.43 7.81 -3.27
N TYR A 52 -3.06 6.94 -2.33
CA TYR A 52 -3.98 6.12 -1.55
C TYR A 52 -3.81 6.37 -0.04
N GLU A 53 -4.85 6.24 0.78
CA GLU A 53 -4.85 6.49 2.23
C GLU A 53 -5.25 5.25 3.06
N SER A 54 -4.53 4.95 4.14
CA SER A 54 -4.86 3.83 5.04
C SER A 54 -5.99 4.16 6.01
N TYR A 55 -7.01 3.31 6.13
CA TYR A 55 -8.15 3.55 7.03
C TYR A 55 -8.25 2.58 8.23
N ALA A 56 -7.62 1.40 8.22
CA ALA A 56 -7.65 0.48 9.36
C ALA A 56 -6.48 -0.55 9.38
N PRO A 57 -6.06 -1.02 10.59
CA PRO A 57 -6.48 -0.55 11.92
C PRO A 57 -5.76 0.75 12.33
N VAL A 58 -6.25 1.42 13.40
CA VAL A 58 -5.91 2.77 13.92
C VAL A 58 -4.40 2.99 14.13
N LEU A 59 -3.71 3.21 13.03
CA LEU A 59 -2.29 3.53 12.91
C LEU A 59 -2.23 4.96 12.32
N PRO A 60 -1.08 5.65 12.33
CA PRO A 60 -0.97 6.95 11.66
C PRO A 60 -1.59 6.88 10.25
N LEU A 61 -2.26 7.95 9.82
CA LEU A 61 -2.74 8.05 8.44
C LEU A 61 -1.53 7.90 7.50
N LEU A 62 -1.50 6.81 6.75
CA LEU A 62 -0.44 6.52 5.79
C LEU A 62 -0.96 6.81 4.40
N SER A 63 -0.18 7.57 3.64
CA SER A 63 -0.39 7.72 2.20
C SER A 63 0.57 6.82 1.43
N LEU A 64 0.05 6.11 0.42
CA LEU A 64 0.82 5.36 -0.56
C LEU A 64 0.79 6.12 -1.88
N ALA A 65 1.96 6.50 -2.39
CA ALA A 65 2.09 7.16 -3.68
C ALA A 65 3.01 6.34 -4.59
N ALA A 66 2.63 6.19 -5.85
CA ALA A 66 3.49 5.56 -6.85
C ALA A 66 4.52 6.58 -7.36
N THR A 67 5.81 6.35 -7.10
CA THR A 67 6.89 7.10 -7.74
C THR A 67 7.24 6.41 -9.05
N GLY A 68 6.41 6.62 -10.08
CA GLY A 68 6.85 6.37 -11.45
C GLY A 68 7.66 7.57 -11.92
N ASP A 69 8.79 7.35 -12.61
CA ASP A 69 9.23 8.30 -13.63
C ASP A 69 8.06 8.43 -14.61
N LYS A 70 7.22 9.45 -14.40
CA LYS A 70 6.31 9.91 -15.43
C LYS A 70 7.26 10.36 -16.53
N LYS A 71 7.52 9.51 -17.53
CA LYS A 71 8.09 9.99 -18.78
C LYS A 71 7.08 11.03 -19.24
N SER A 72 7.41 12.30 -19.03
CA SER A 72 6.63 13.41 -19.54
C SER A 72 6.54 13.15 -21.03
N GLY A 73 5.35 12.83 -21.50
CA GLY A 73 5.09 12.79 -22.93
C GLY A 73 5.26 14.21 -23.45
N ASP A 74 6.33 14.42 -24.20
CA ASP A 74 6.30 15.15 -25.47
C ASP A 74 7.38 14.53 -26.38
#